data_AF-A0A929SMN6-F1
#
_entry.id   AF-A0A929SMN6-F1
#
_cell.length_a   1.000
_cell.length_b   1.000
_cell.length_c   1.000
_cell.angle_alpha   90.00
_cell.angle_beta   90.00
_cell.angle_gamma   90.00
#
_symmetry.space_group_name_H-M   'P 1'
#
loop_
_entity.id
_entity.type
_entity.pdbx_description
1 polymer ?
#
loop_
_entity_poly.entity_id
_entity_poly.type
_entity_poly.pdbx_seq_one_letter_code
_entity_poly.pdbx_strand_id
1 'polypeptide(L)'
;VFDFEGSEFVFIPGDEPELGWDDFAVLDENSAKEIKEQCDFCPEDQSLREFVAKQTSPLRRVKIPAMLAERKPAELSWYEVDLGDERLKIYANEIENFSRGKDKDISEMTVWSAIKLVREDGKIRAFLFDDVTHEELEANLRKNGFSLPSQDEWEYLAGCGARTLWRFGDEPDPDKVALPHIDQPENPKFSLFDPNLFGLFIAFDPYPVELVSAPIYFKGGDGGSAFCGGASLFECLLPVSPFYAMSEEMRNDYLEFLDDGDIDNAIYRRIFRL
;
A
#
# COMPACT_ATOMS: atom_id res chain seq x y z
N VAL A 1 18.74 11.68 1.55
CA VAL A 1 18.58 10.21 1.56
C VAL A 1 19.80 9.61 2.22
N PHE A 2 19.58 8.70 3.16
CA PHE A 2 20.60 7.95 3.89
C PHE A 2 20.58 6.50 3.41
N ASP A 3 21.74 5.85 3.36
CA ASP A 3 21.82 4.42 3.07
C ASP A 3 22.04 3.65 4.39
N PHE A 4 21.27 2.58 4.57
CA PHE A 4 21.46 1.62 5.65
C PHE A 4 21.29 0.21 5.08
N GLU A 5 22.39 -0.54 5.02
CA GLU A 5 22.43 -1.92 4.52
C GLU A 5 21.81 -2.09 3.12
N GLY A 6 22.08 -1.13 2.23
CA GLY A 6 21.55 -1.12 0.86
C GLY A 6 20.10 -0.65 0.73
N SER A 7 19.49 -0.19 1.82
CA SER A 7 18.14 0.40 1.82
C SER A 7 18.21 1.91 2.02
N GLU A 8 17.40 2.64 1.26
CA GLU A 8 17.33 4.10 1.32
C GLU A 8 16.36 4.57 2.40
N PHE A 9 16.77 5.52 3.24
CA PHE A 9 15.96 6.18 4.23
C PHE A 9 15.89 7.69 3.98
N VAL A 10 14.75 8.30 4.26
CA VAL A 10 14.54 9.75 4.20
C VAL A 10 14.29 10.30 5.59
N PHE A 11 14.85 11.49 5.87
CA PHE A 11 14.54 12.20 7.10
C PHE A 11 13.19 12.89 6.96
N ILE A 12 12.32 12.65 7.93
CA ILE A 12 11.00 13.23 8.04
C ILE A 12 11.00 14.15 9.26
N PRO A 13 10.73 15.46 9.08
CA PRO A 13 10.65 16.38 10.20
C PRO A 13 9.42 16.05 11.07
N GLY A 14 9.58 16.16 12.39
CA GLY A 14 8.46 16.10 13.31
C GLY A 14 7.60 17.36 13.22
N ASP A 15 6.30 17.21 13.45
CA ASP A 15 5.30 18.28 13.35
C ASP A 15 4.04 17.95 14.18
N GLU A 16 3.04 18.84 14.18
CA GLU A 16 1.72 18.62 14.79
C GLU A 16 0.56 18.79 13.77
N PRO A 17 0.48 17.94 12.72
CA PRO A 17 -0.47 18.08 11.62
C PRO A 17 -1.92 17.74 12.02
N GLU A 18 -2.86 18.20 11.17
CA GLU A 18 -4.24 17.72 11.14
C GLU A 18 -4.34 16.52 10.20
N LEU A 19 -4.65 15.35 10.77
CA LEU A 19 -4.77 14.06 10.10
C LEU A 19 -6.23 13.58 10.10
N GLY A 20 -6.53 12.55 9.32
CA GLY A 20 -7.90 12.11 9.03
C GLY A 20 -8.65 13.02 8.06
N TRP A 21 -9.89 12.67 7.76
CA TRP A 21 -10.75 13.38 6.81
C TRP A 21 -12.03 13.88 7.52
N ASP A 22 -12.51 15.04 7.06
CA ASP A 22 -13.72 15.72 7.55
C ASP A 22 -14.61 16.20 6.40
N ASP A 23 -14.02 16.82 5.38
CA ASP A 23 -14.69 17.19 4.14
C ASP A 23 -13.67 17.30 3.00
N PHE A 24 -14.15 17.44 1.77
CA PHE A 24 -13.31 17.79 0.64
C PHE A 24 -12.79 19.22 0.76
N ALA A 25 -11.51 19.43 0.45
CA ALA A 25 -10.88 20.74 0.49
C ALA A 25 -11.22 21.61 -0.74
N VAL A 26 -11.47 21.00 -1.90
CA VAL A 26 -11.72 21.69 -3.17
C VAL A 26 -12.97 21.21 -3.91
N LEU A 27 -13.53 20.04 -3.59
CA LEU A 27 -14.67 19.46 -4.31
C LEU A 27 -16.01 20.06 -3.83
N ASP A 28 -16.72 20.74 -4.74
CA ASP A 28 -18.01 21.33 -4.43
C ASP A 28 -19.17 20.30 -4.40
N GLU A 29 -20.34 20.73 -3.92
CA GLU A 29 -21.53 19.88 -3.78
C GLU A 29 -22.11 19.37 -5.10
N ASN A 30 -21.90 20.06 -6.22
CA ASN A 30 -22.40 19.59 -7.51
C ASN A 30 -21.46 18.52 -8.07
N SER A 31 -20.15 18.77 -8.07
CA SER A 31 -19.16 17.77 -8.49
C SER A 31 -19.22 16.52 -7.61
N ALA A 32 -19.40 16.68 -6.29
CA ALA A 32 -19.59 15.54 -5.39
C ALA A 32 -20.83 14.71 -5.73
N LYS A 33 -21.92 15.33 -6.22
CA LYS A 33 -23.11 14.60 -6.69
C LYS A 33 -22.87 13.88 -8.00
N GLU A 34 -22.19 14.51 -8.95
CA GLU A 34 -21.84 13.89 -10.23
C GLU A 34 -20.94 12.67 -10.05
N ILE A 35 -20.00 12.72 -9.11
CA ILE A 35 -19.19 11.56 -8.72
C ILE A 35 -20.07 10.50 -8.04
N LYS A 36 -20.94 10.91 -7.11
CA LYS A 36 -21.87 9.98 -6.42
C LYS A 36 -22.74 9.18 -7.40
N GLU A 37 -23.19 9.81 -8.48
CA GLU A 37 -24.00 9.16 -9.53
C GLU A 37 -23.22 8.08 -10.29
N GLN A 38 -21.89 8.10 -10.23
CA GLN A 38 -21.00 7.11 -10.86
C GLN A 38 -20.52 6.03 -9.90
N CYS A 39 -20.73 6.19 -8.58
CA CYS A 39 -20.34 5.20 -7.59
C CYS A 39 -21.25 3.96 -7.65
N ASP A 40 -20.65 2.78 -7.57
CA ASP A 40 -21.35 1.51 -7.61
C ASP A 40 -21.80 1.04 -6.22
N PHE A 41 -21.04 1.39 -5.18
CA PHE A 41 -21.22 0.92 -3.81
C PHE A 41 -21.64 2.02 -2.83
N CYS A 42 -21.60 3.30 -3.23
CA CYS A 42 -22.18 4.39 -2.44
C CYS A 42 -23.71 4.21 -2.32
N PRO A 43 -24.27 4.06 -1.10
CA PRO A 43 -25.71 3.84 -0.92
C PRO A 43 -26.56 5.00 -1.46
N GLU A 44 -27.72 4.69 -2.04
CA GLU A 44 -28.62 5.71 -2.62
C GLU A 44 -29.04 6.78 -1.61
N ASP A 45 -29.25 6.36 -0.35
CA ASP A 45 -29.72 7.20 0.77
C ASP A 45 -28.60 8.04 1.42
N GLN A 46 -27.36 7.91 0.96
CA GLN A 46 -26.20 8.64 1.46
C GLN A 46 -25.67 9.64 0.43
N SER A 47 -25.10 10.73 0.93
CA SER A 47 -24.24 11.61 0.14
C SER A 47 -22.85 11.00 -0.05
N LEU A 48 -22.10 11.47 -1.04
CA LEU A 48 -20.69 11.09 -1.23
C LEU A 48 -19.86 11.37 0.03
N ARG A 49 -20.12 12.51 0.69
CA ARG A 49 -19.43 12.91 1.93
C ARG A 49 -19.67 11.91 3.06
N GLU A 50 -20.91 11.48 3.26
CA GLU A 50 -21.24 10.46 4.28
C GLU A 50 -20.60 9.10 3.96
N PHE A 51 -20.54 8.74 2.69
CA PHE A 51 -19.88 7.51 2.24
C PHE A 51 -18.37 7.54 2.46
N VAL A 52 -17.70 8.64 2.09
CA VAL A 52 -16.26 8.82 2.32
C VAL A 52 -15.95 8.89 3.82
N ALA A 53 -16.73 9.64 4.61
CA ALA A 53 -16.55 9.76 6.06
C ALA A 53 -16.47 8.41 6.77
N LYS A 54 -17.27 7.42 6.33
CA LYS A 54 -17.29 6.06 6.91
C LYS A 54 -16.07 5.23 6.58
N GLN A 55 -15.35 5.58 5.51
CA GLN A 55 -14.18 4.87 5.01
C GLN A 55 -12.87 5.61 5.29
N THR A 56 -12.92 6.68 6.08
CA THR A 56 -11.76 7.49 6.42
C THR A 56 -11.64 7.64 7.92
N SER A 57 -10.40 7.78 8.41
CA SER A 57 -10.17 8.11 9.81
C SER A 57 -10.67 9.52 10.13
N PRO A 58 -11.22 9.77 11.33
CA PRO A 58 -11.77 11.08 11.66
C PRO A 58 -10.67 12.13 11.83
N LEU A 59 -11.02 13.38 11.52
CA LEU A 59 -10.14 14.53 11.72
C LEU A 59 -9.64 14.62 13.17
N ARG A 60 -8.32 14.74 13.31
CA ARG A 60 -7.64 14.85 14.61
C ARG A 60 -6.30 15.57 14.44
N ARG A 61 -5.86 16.23 15.50
CA ARG A 61 -4.52 16.83 15.58
C ARG A 61 -3.60 15.92 16.38
N VAL A 62 -2.44 15.59 15.83
CA VAL A 62 -1.52 14.61 16.43
C VAL A 62 -0.10 15.17 16.41
N LYS A 63 0.68 14.85 17.44
CA LYS A 63 2.11 15.15 17.47
C LYS A 63 2.91 14.01 16.87
N ILE A 64 3.64 14.29 15.80
CA ILE A 64 4.48 13.33 15.09
C ILE A 64 5.96 13.61 15.41
N PRO A 65 6.72 12.62 15.92
CA PRO A 65 8.15 12.79 16.15
C PRO A 65 8.92 12.87 14.83
N ALA A 66 10.13 13.42 14.87
CA ALA A 66 11.04 13.27 13.74
C ALA A 66 11.47 11.80 13.61
N MET A 67 11.68 11.36 12.37
CA MET A 67 12.03 9.97 12.10
C MET A 67 12.86 9.84 10.82
N LEU A 68 13.53 8.70 10.67
CA LEU A 68 13.96 8.20 9.36
C LEU A 68 12.92 7.17 8.91
N ALA A 69 12.35 7.39 7.72
CA ALA A 69 11.42 6.46 7.10
C ALA A 69 12.07 5.80 5.88
N GLU A 70 11.92 4.49 5.76
CA GLU A 70 12.39 3.76 4.59
C GLU A 70 11.66 4.25 3.33
N ARG A 71 12.43 4.53 2.28
CA ARG A 71 11.97 5.25 1.09
C ARG A 71 11.00 4.43 0.25
N LYS A 72 11.30 3.14 0.09
CA LYS A 72 10.46 2.15 -0.57
C LYS A 72 10.04 1.12 0.48
N PRO A 73 8.77 0.70 0.52
CA PRO A 73 8.37 -0.37 1.40
C PRO A 73 9.04 -1.68 0.94
N ALA A 74 9.35 -2.55 1.90
CA ALA A 74 9.80 -3.90 1.66
C ALA A 74 8.57 -4.82 1.57
N GLU A 75 8.69 -5.86 0.75
CA GLU A 75 7.73 -6.97 0.77
C GLU A 75 7.91 -7.79 2.04
N LEU A 76 6.80 -8.27 2.58
CA LEU A 76 6.83 -9.16 3.72
C LEU A 76 7.33 -10.55 3.29
N SER A 77 8.13 -11.17 4.17
CA SER A 77 8.30 -12.63 4.21
C SER A 77 8.96 -13.36 3.03
N TRP A 78 9.47 -12.68 2.01
CA TRP A 78 10.26 -13.35 0.97
C TRP A 78 11.75 -13.41 1.33
N TYR A 79 12.30 -14.62 1.41
CA TYR A 79 13.75 -14.83 1.55
C TYR A 79 14.30 -15.66 0.40
N GLU A 80 15.45 -15.23 -0.12
CA GLU A 80 16.08 -15.89 -1.26
C GLU A 80 16.62 -17.27 -0.87
N VAL A 81 16.37 -18.25 -1.74
CA VAL A 81 16.89 -19.62 -1.65
C VAL A 81 17.60 -20.01 -2.95
N ASP A 82 18.47 -21.01 -2.87
CA ASP A 82 19.09 -21.59 -4.06
C ASP A 82 18.03 -22.31 -4.91
N LEU A 83 18.13 -22.26 -6.24
CA LEU A 83 17.21 -22.95 -7.15
C LEU A 83 17.19 -24.48 -6.96
N GLY A 84 18.24 -25.05 -6.36
CA GLY A 84 18.33 -26.45 -5.98
C GLY A 84 17.74 -26.79 -4.62
N ASP A 85 17.14 -25.83 -3.89
CA ASP A 85 16.49 -26.08 -2.60
C ASP A 85 15.41 -27.16 -2.73
N GLU A 86 15.45 -28.15 -1.85
CA GLU A 86 14.54 -29.30 -1.86
C GLU A 86 13.06 -28.88 -1.81
N ARG A 87 12.74 -27.76 -1.14
CA ARG A 87 11.37 -27.25 -1.00
C ARG A 87 10.80 -26.74 -2.33
N LEU A 88 11.65 -26.30 -3.25
CA LEU A 88 11.24 -25.85 -4.59
C LEU A 88 10.81 -27.00 -5.51
N LYS A 89 11.16 -28.25 -5.18
CA LYS A 89 10.89 -29.41 -6.07
C LYS A 89 9.41 -29.65 -6.33
N ILE A 90 8.54 -29.27 -5.40
CA ILE A 90 7.09 -29.40 -5.57
C ILE A 90 6.59 -28.47 -6.69
N TYR A 91 7.31 -27.37 -6.95
CA TYR A 91 6.99 -26.34 -7.93
C TYR A 91 7.86 -26.44 -9.20
N ALA A 92 8.43 -27.62 -9.48
CA ALA A 92 9.38 -27.79 -10.57
C ALA A 92 8.76 -27.43 -11.94
N ASN A 93 7.47 -27.71 -12.14
CA ASN A 93 6.76 -27.39 -13.37
C ASN A 93 6.60 -25.88 -13.56
N GLU A 94 6.25 -25.16 -12.49
CA GLU A 94 6.09 -23.71 -12.45
C GLU A 94 7.44 -23.03 -12.69
N ILE A 95 8.52 -23.52 -12.06
CA ILE A 95 9.88 -23.05 -12.28
C ILE A 95 10.32 -23.30 -13.72
N GLU A 96 10.02 -24.46 -14.31
CA GLU A 96 10.33 -24.75 -15.72
C GLU A 96 9.55 -23.82 -16.67
N ASN A 97 8.26 -23.62 -16.39
CA ASN A 97 7.40 -22.72 -17.16
C ASN A 97 7.90 -21.27 -17.12
N PHE A 98 8.26 -20.78 -15.93
CA PHE A 98 8.87 -19.46 -15.74
C PHE A 98 10.23 -19.37 -16.40
N SER A 99 11.03 -20.43 -16.33
CA SER A 99 12.39 -20.43 -16.87
C SER A 99 12.43 -20.39 -18.39
N ARG A 100 11.66 -21.25 -19.04
CA ARG A 100 11.76 -21.54 -20.48
C ARG A 100 10.42 -21.80 -21.17
N GLY A 101 9.34 -21.95 -20.41
CA GLY A 101 8.03 -22.32 -20.94
C GLY A 101 7.15 -21.12 -21.25
N LYS A 102 5.87 -21.24 -20.89
CA LYS A 102 4.82 -20.26 -21.21
C LYS A 102 5.02 -18.90 -20.53
N ASP A 103 5.75 -18.86 -19.42
CA ASP A 103 5.92 -17.68 -18.57
C ASP A 103 7.32 -17.05 -18.72
N LYS A 104 8.07 -17.42 -19.77
CA LYS A 104 9.46 -16.98 -20.02
C LYS A 104 9.63 -15.46 -20.17
N ASP A 105 8.57 -14.77 -20.58
CA ASP A 105 8.56 -13.33 -20.84
C ASP A 105 8.06 -12.54 -19.62
N ILE A 106 7.67 -13.24 -18.53
CA ILE A 106 7.25 -12.65 -17.26
C ILE A 106 8.50 -12.34 -16.41
N SER A 107 8.55 -11.15 -15.83
CA SER A 107 9.67 -10.71 -14.98
C SER A 107 9.56 -11.22 -13.54
N GLU A 108 8.35 -11.45 -13.05
CA GLU A 108 8.09 -11.89 -11.69
C GLU A 108 6.81 -12.74 -11.62
N MET A 109 6.84 -13.81 -10.83
CA MET A 109 5.68 -14.67 -10.58
C MET A 109 5.68 -15.17 -9.14
N THR A 110 4.55 -15.02 -8.46
CA THR A 110 4.25 -15.67 -7.17
C THR A 110 3.35 -16.88 -7.41
N VAL A 111 3.65 -17.98 -6.73
CA VAL A 111 2.95 -19.26 -6.88
C VAL A 111 2.39 -19.69 -5.52
N TRP A 112 1.07 -19.61 -5.38
CA TRP A 112 0.30 -20.04 -4.20
C TRP A 112 0.85 -19.49 -2.87
N SER A 113 1.30 -18.22 -2.86
CA SER A 113 1.94 -17.57 -1.70
C SER A 113 3.13 -18.32 -1.10
N ALA A 114 3.64 -19.37 -1.78
CA ALA A 114 4.65 -20.25 -1.23
C ALA A 114 6.04 -20.00 -1.82
N ILE A 115 6.09 -19.71 -3.12
CA ILE A 115 7.33 -19.38 -3.81
C ILE A 115 7.15 -18.13 -4.68
N LYS A 116 8.19 -17.31 -4.75
CA LYS A 116 8.31 -16.18 -5.68
C LYS A 116 9.52 -16.40 -6.58
N LEU A 117 9.33 -16.17 -7.88
CA LEU A 117 10.37 -16.28 -8.90
C LEU A 117 10.57 -14.92 -9.55
N VAL A 118 11.80 -14.43 -9.54
CA VAL A 118 12.16 -13.12 -10.11
C VAL A 118 13.22 -13.32 -11.19
N ARG A 119 13.01 -12.68 -12.34
CA ARG A 119 13.97 -12.61 -13.44
C ARG A 119 14.61 -11.23 -13.47
N GLU A 120 15.84 -11.15 -12.96
CA GLU A 120 16.69 -9.95 -13.01
C GLU A 120 17.98 -10.27 -13.76
N ASP A 121 18.35 -9.40 -14.71
CA ASP A 121 19.59 -9.51 -15.49
C ASP A 121 19.80 -10.89 -16.14
N GLY A 122 18.71 -11.52 -16.59
CA GLY A 122 18.72 -12.84 -17.22
C GLY A 122 18.95 -14.01 -16.27
N LYS A 123 19.08 -13.78 -14.96
CA LYS A 123 19.12 -14.79 -13.92
C LYS A 123 17.74 -14.98 -13.31
N ILE A 124 17.46 -16.19 -12.84
CA ILE A 124 16.26 -16.50 -12.09
C ILE A 124 16.66 -16.65 -10.63
N ARG A 125 15.98 -15.91 -9.76
CA ARG A 125 16.10 -15.96 -8.31
C ARG A 125 14.82 -16.57 -7.76
N ALA A 126 14.93 -17.44 -6.76
CA ALA A 126 13.80 -18.06 -6.11
C ALA A 126 13.75 -17.62 -4.66
N PHE A 127 12.54 -17.37 -4.19
CA PHE A 127 12.26 -16.95 -2.83
C PHE A 127 11.21 -17.88 -2.26
N LEU A 128 11.35 -18.21 -0.98
CA LEU A 128 10.31 -18.87 -0.21
C LEU A 128 9.64 -17.85 0.70
N PHE A 129 8.38 -18.08 0.98
CA PHE A 129 7.64 -17.32 1.98
C PHE A 129 7.96 -17.84 3.38
N ASP A 130 8.13 -16.94 4.35
CA ASP A 130 8.27 -17.23 5.78
C ASP A 130 7.04 -16.70 6.50
N ASP A 131 6.19 -17.57 7.04
CA ASP A 131 5.02 -17.12 7.79
C ASP A 131 5.50 -16.30 9.01
N VAL A 132 5.18 -15.01 9.02
CA VAL A 132 5.55 -14.10 10.11
C VAL A 132 4.31 -13.38 10.61
N THR A 133 4.00 -13.58 11.89
CA THR A 133 2.91 -12.83 12.51
C THR A 133 3.29 -11.35 12.64
N HIS A 134 2.27 -10.48 12.77
CA HIS A 134 2.51 -9.05 13.01
C HIS A 134 3.39 -8.80 14.24
N GLU A 135 3.16 -9.55 15.32
CA GLU A 135 3.92 -9.43 16.57
C GLU A 135 5.39 -9.82 16.41
N GLU A 136 5.66 -10.89 15.65
CA GLU A 136 7.01 -11.36 15.35
C GLU A 136 7.76 -10.37 14.46
N LEU A 137 7.09 -9.79 13.45
CA LEU A 137 7.65 -8.72 12.62
C LEU A 137 8.07 -7.53 13.50
N GLU A 138 7.17 -7.00 14.33
CA GLU A 138 7.48 -5.90 15.25
C GLU A 138 8.58 -6.26 16.25
N ALA A 139 8.62 -7.50 16.77
CA ALA A 139 9.71 -7.96 17.62
C ALA A 139 11.05 -8.00 16.88
N ASN A 140 11.07 -8.43 15.62
CA ASN A 140 12.27 -8.50 14.80
C ASN A 140 12.79 -7.11 14.42
N LEU A 141 11.90 -6.19 14.02
CA LEU A 141 12.27 -4.80 13.73
C LEU A 141 12.92 -4.11 14.94
N ARG A 142 12.34 -4.32 16.13
CA ARG A 142 12.86 -3.73 17.38
C ARG A 142 14.29 -4.16 17.71
N LYS A 143 14.72 -5.38 17.33
CA LYS A 143 16.10 -5.85 17.54
C LYS A 143 17.14 -4.97 16.83
N ASN A 144 16.74 -4.33 15.73
CA ASN A 144 17.57 -3.44 14.93
C ASN A 144 17.22 -1.95 15.13
N GLY A 145 16.43 -1.62 16.15
CA GLY A 145 16.03 -0.24 16.46
C GLY A 145 14.94 0.33 15.56
N PHE A 146 14.30 -0.49 14.72
CA PHE A 146 13.19 -0.09 13.86
C PHE A 146 11.83 -0.48 14.46
N SER A 147 10.77 0.07 13.89
CA SER A 147 9.39 -0.38 14.09
C SER A 147 8.57 -0.16 12.82
N LEU A 148 7.32 -0.61 12.83
CA LEU A 148 6.31 -0.13 11.88
C LEU A 148 5.90 1.32 12.22
N PRO A 149 5.35 2.07 11.24
CA PRO A 149 4.67 3.33 11.53
C PRO A 149 3.36 3.08 12.28
N SER A 150 2.98 3.98 13.18
CA SER A 150 1.59 4.02 13.66
C SER A 150 0.64 4.47 12.54
N GLN A 151 -0.67 4.36 12.75
CA GLN A 151 -1.65 4.94 11.82
C GLN A 151 -1.32 6.42 11.55
N ASP A 152 -1.17 7.23 12.60
CA ASP A 152 -0.93 8.68 12.47
C ASP A 152 0.36 8.99 11.72
N GLU A 153 1.44 8.25 12.01
CA GLU A 153 2.71 8.40 11.30
C GLU A 153 2.54 8.02 9.84
N TRP A 154 1.84 6.93 9.52
CA TRP A 154 1.60 6.53 8.13
C TRP A 154 0.78 7.58 7.37
N GLU A 155 -0.30 8.14 7.97
CA GLU A 155 -1.10 9.18 7.32
C GLU A 155 -0.27 10.45 7.06
N TYR A 156 0.60 10.83 8.00
CA TYR A 156 1.52 11.95 7.82
C TYR A 156 2.55 11.69 6.71
N LEU A 157 3.15 10.49 6.70
CA LEU A 157 4.10 10.06 5.69
C LEU A 157 3.45 10.04 4.29
N ALA A 158 2.21 9.56 4.18
CA ALA A 158 1.49 9.47 2.91
C ALA A 158 1.01 10.84 2.43
N GLY A 159 0.35 11.61 3.30
CA GLY A 159 -0.27 12.89 2.94
C GLY A 159 0.69 14.08 2.88
N CYS A 160 1.87 14.01 3.50
CA CYS A 160 2.80 15.13 3.61
C CYS A 160 2.14 16.42 4.17
N GLY A 161 1.15 16.27 5.06
CA GLY A 161 0.38 17.38 5.63
C GLY A 161 -0.71 17.96 4.71
N ALA A 162 -0.97 17.36 3.54
CA ALA A 162 -2.10 17.76 2.68
C ALA A 162 -3.44 17.43 3.35
N ARG A 163 -4.48 18.22 2.98
CA ARG A 163 -5.87 18.08 3.48
C ARG A 163 -6.85 17.53 2.45
N THR A 164 -6.42 17.36 1.21
CA THR A 164 -7.22 16.71 0.16
C THR A 164 -7.33 15.21 0.40
N LEU A 165 -8.38 14.59 -0.11
CA LEU A 165 -8.64 13.15 0.03
C LEU A 165 -7.49 12.30 -0.52
N TRP A 166 -6.86 12.70 -1.63
CA TRP A 166 -5.64 12.10 -2.16
C TRP A 166 -4.50 13.11 -2.31
N ARG A 167 -3.28 12.61 -2.53
CA ARG A 167 -2.11 13.44 -2.85
C ARG A 167 -2.28 14.29 -4.12
N PHE A 168 -3.11 13.84 -5.05
CA PHE A 168 -3.38 14.54 -6.31
C PHE A 168 -4.61 15.45 -6.27
N GLY A 169 -5.38 15.47 -5.17
CA GLY A 169 -6.60 16.27 -5.04
C GLY A 169 -7.78 15.49 -4.45
N ASP A 170 -8.97 16.05 -4.56
CA ASP A 170 -10.23 15.45 -4.07
C ASP A 170 -11.02 14.69 -5.14
N GLU A 171 -10.54 14.71 -6.37
CA GLU A 171 -11.17 14.08 -7.52
C GLU A 171 -10.11 13.36 -8.36
N PRO A 172 -10.31 12.07 -8.70
CA PRO A 172 -9.47 11.40 -9.66
C PRO A 172 -9.76 11.91 -11.08
N ASP A 173 -8.74 12.49 -11.71
CA ASP A 173 -8.80 12.96 -13.09
C ASP A 173 -7.84 12.12 -13.96
N PRO A 174 -8.33 11.05 -14.63
CA PRO A 174 -7.48 10.13 -15.38
C PRO A 174 -6.81 10.78 -16.59
N ASP A 175 -7.29 11.93 -17.08
CA ASP A 175 -6.64 12.68 -18.16
C ASP A 175 -5.41 13.47 -17.67
N LYS A 176 -5.31 13.72 -16.36
CA LYS A 176 -4.26 14.55 -15.76
C LYS A 176 -3.39 13.82 -14.75
N VAL A 177 -3.82 12.68 -14.23
CA VAL A 177 -3.13 11.94 -13.17
C VAL A 177 -2.80 10.54 -13.67
N ALA A 178 -1.53 10.16 -13.61
CA ALA A 178 -1.10 8.78 -13.81
C ALA A 178 -1.50 7.96 -12.57
N LEU A 179 -2.50 7.11 -12.75
CA LEU A 179 -3.17 6.30 -11.73
C LEU A 179 -2.94 4.81 -11.99
N PRO A 180 -2.98 3.96 -10.95
CA PRO A 180 -2.81 2.52 -11.10
C PRO A 180 -3.98 1.90 -11.87
N HIS A 181 -3.67 0.83 -12.63
CA HIS A 181 -4.65 -0.04 -13.29
C HIS A 181 -5.60 0.60 -14.31
N ILE A 182 -5.21 1.75 -14.88
CA ILE A 182 -5.92 2.39 -15.99
C ILE A 182 -4.95 2.78 -17.12
N ASP A 183 -5.49 3.12 -18.29
CA ASP A 183 -4.71 3.69 -19.38
C ASP A 183 -4.08 5.02 -18.95
N GLN A 184 -2.78 5.15 -19.22
CA GLN A 184 -2.01 6.31 -18.77
C GLN A 184 -2.23 7.52 -19.68
N PRO A 185 -2.39 8.74 -19.14
CA PRO A 185 -2.47 9.94 -19.96
C PRO A 185 -1.14 10.20 -20.68
N GLU A 186 -1.17 10.83 -21.86
CA GLU A 186 0.06 11.11 -22.62
C GLU A 186 1.02 12.06 -21.89
N ASN A 187 0.48 13.02 -21.12
CA ASN A 187 1.25 14.04 -20.40
C ASN A 187 0.64 14.28 -19.00
N PRO A 188 0.83 13.36 -18.05
CA PRO A 188 0.31 13.52 -16.70
C PRO A 188 0.89 14.76 -16.01
N LYS A 189 0.06 15.49 -15.28
CA LYS A 189 0.47 16.57 -14.38
C LYS A 189 0.95 16.06 -13.02
N PHE A 190 0.52 14.86 -12.65
CA PHE A 190 0.89 14.18 -11.42
C PHE A 190 0.96 12.67 -11.67
N SER A 191 1.85 11.98 -10.97
CA SER A 191 1.97 10.52 -11.01
C SER A 191 1.91 9.97 -9.60
N LEU A 192 1.00 9.04 -9.37
CA LEU A 192 0.90 8.37 -8.06
C LEU A 192 2.08 7.43 -7.81
N PHE A 193 2.73 6.96 -8.88
CA PHE A 193 3.91 6.09 -8.86
C PHE A 193 5.20 6.81 -8.45
N ASP A 194 5.21 8.14 -8.53
CA ASP A 194 6.36 8.95 -8.15
C ASP A 194 6.43 9.15 -6.63
N PRO A 195 7.66 9.31 -6.10
CA PRO A 195 7.83 9.57 -4.68
C PRO A 195 7.13 10.88 -4.28
N ASN A 196 6.53 10.90 -3.10
CA ASN A 196 5.84 12.09 -2.58
C ASN A 196 6.81 13.22 -2.17
N LEU A 197 6.30 14.30 -1.57
CA LEU A 197 7.10 15.46 -1.18
C LEU A 197 8.20 15.14 -0.16
N PHE A 198 8.04 14.09 0.64
CA PHE A 198 9.10 13.57 1.52
C PHE A 198 10.08 12.62 0.82
N GLY A 199 9.82 12.25 -0.44
CA GLY A 199 10.64 11.33 -1.21
C GLY A 199 10.23 9.86 -1.08
N LEU A 200 9.09 9.56 -0.45
CA LEU A 200 8.59 8.21 -0.18
C LEU A 200 7.74 7.66 -1.33
N PHE A 201 7.94 6.39 -1.66
CA PHE A 201 6.98 5.60 -2.43
C PHE A 201 5.95 5.03 -1.45
N ILE A 202 4.74 5.57 -1.45
CA ILE A 202 3.69 5.26 -0.47
C ILE A 202 2.31 5.52 -1.09
N ALA A 203 1.33 4.68 -0.76
CA ALA A 203 -0.05 4.79 -1.26
C ALA A 203 -0.08 4.99 -2.79
N PHE A 204 0.61 4.10 -3.50
CA PHE A 204 0.84 4.20 -4.95
C PHE A 204 0.01 3.22 -5.78
N ASP A 205 -0.51 2.18 -5.16
CA ASP A 205 -1.30 1.11 -5.76
C ASP A 205 -2.20 0.54 -4.65
N PRO A 206 -3.52 0.32 -4.88
CA PRO A 206 -4.40 -0.26 -3.86
C PRO A 206 -4.24 -1.77 -3.64
N TYR A 207 -3.46 -2.47 -4.49
CA TYR A 207 -3.21 -3.89 -4.30
C TYR A 207 -2.29 -4.19 -3.12
N PRO A 208 -1.12 -3.56 -2.96
CA PRO A 208 -0.32 -3.76 -1.76
C PRO A 208 -1.02 -3.20 -0.53
N VAL A 209 -1.04 -3.97 0.55
CA VAL A 209 -1.53 -3.51 1.85
C VAL A 209 -0.34 -3.33 2.79
N GLU A 210 -0.17 -2.12 3.30
CA GLU A 210 0.98 -1.78 4.12
C GLU A 210 0.72 -2.00 5.62
N LEU A 211 1.60 -2.78 6.25
CA LEU A 211 1.58 -3.05 7.67
C LEU A 211 1.91 -1.80 8.48
N VAL A 212 1.02 -1.51 9.43
CA VAL A 212 1.19 -0.46 10.45
C VAL A 212 1.05 -1.06 11.84
N SER A 213 1.52 -0.37 12.87
CA SER A 213 1.40 -0.86 14.25
C SER A 213 -0.07 -1.03 14.66
N ALA A 214 -0.32 -1.96 15.59
CA ALA A 214 -1.62 -2.17 16.22
C ALA A 214 -2.22 -0.86 16.77
N PRO A 215 -3.56 -0.71 16.82
CA PRO A 215 -4.58 -1.75 16.58
C PRO A 215 -5.16 -1.77 15.16
N ILE A 216 -4.62 -0.97 14.22
CA ILE A 216 -5.20 -0.84 12.87
C ILE A 216 -4.59 -1.82 11.88
N TYR A 217 -3.32 -2.20 12.08
CA TYR A 217 -2.59 -3.23 11.34
C TYR A 217 -2.32 -2.96 9.86
N PHE A 218 -3.23 -2.30 9.14
CA PHE A 218 -3.14 -2.13 7.68
C PHE A 218 -3.51 -0.72 7.22
N LYS A 219 -2.79 -0.21 6.20
CA LYS A 219 -3.07 1.05 5.49
C LYS A 219 -2.65 0.95 4.01
N GLY A 220 -3.14 1.87 3.19
CA GLY A 220 -2.58 2.11 1.84
C GLY A 220 -3.05 1.18 0.73
N GLY A 221 -4.01 0.31 1.00
CA GLY A 221 -4.62 -0.59 0.04
C GLY A 221 -5.75 -1.41 0.67
N ASP A 222 -6.49 -2.11 -0.18
CA ASP A 222 -7.56 -3.05 0.16
C ASP A 222 -7.35 -4.42 -0.51
N GLY A 223 -6.15 -4.65 -1.03
CA GLY A 223 -5.79 -5.82 -1.84
C GLY A 223 -6.33 -5.81 -3.26
N GLY A 224 -6.76 -4.66 -3.75
CA GLY A 224 -7.44 -4.56 -5.03
C GLY A 224 -8.87 -5.10 -4.99
N SER A 225 -9.46 -5.24 -3.79
CA SER A 225 -10.82 -5.73 -3.63
C SER A 225 -11.83 -4.87 -4.42
N ALA A 226 -11.73 -3.54 -4.32
CA ALA A 226 -12.57 -2.62 -5.08
C ALA A 226 -12.39 -2.77 -6.60
N PHE A 227 -11.14 -2.90 -7.07
CA PHE A 227 -10.82 -3.10 -8.49
C PHE A 227 -11.37 -4.43 -9.02
N CYS A 228 -11.12 -5.53 -8.31
CA CYS A 228 -11.61 -6.87 -8.67
C CYS A 228 -13.15 -6.97 -8.55
N GLY A 229 -13.74 -6.21 -7.63
CA GLY A 229 -15.18 -6.10 -7.44
C GLY A 229 -15.88 -5.26 -8.50
N GLY A 230 -15.13 -4.58 -9.37
CA GLY A 230 -15.68 -3.75 -10.44
C GLY A 230 -16.28 -2.43 -9.95
N ALA A 231 -15.73 -1.85 -8.87
CA ALA A 231 -16.15 -0.55 -8.37
C ALA A 231 -15.78 0.59 -9.33
N SER A 232 -16.40 1.75 -9.14
CA SER A 232 -16.06 2.97 -9.86
C SER A 232 -14.60 3.36 -9.62
N LEU A 233 -14.01 4.16 -10.52
CA LEU A 233 -12.62 4.62 -10.37
C LEU A 233 -12.41 5.38 -9.04
N PHE A 234 -13.39 6.17 -8.61
CA PHE A 234 -13.35 6.87 -7.34
C PHE A 234 -13.23 5.89 -6.17
N GLU A 235 -14.08 4.86 -6.14
CA GLU A 235 -14.09 3.84 -5.09
C GLU A 235 -12.82 2.97 -5.12
N CYS A 236 -12.37 2.59 -6.31
CA CYS A 236 -11.13 1.85 -6.52
C CYS A 236 -9.88 2.58 -6.00
N LEU A 237 -9.91 3.91 -5.95
CA LEU A 237 -8.80 4.73 -5.45
C LEU A 237 -8.95 5.14 -3.99
N LEU A 238 -10.11 4.98 -3.34
CA LEU A 238 -10.24 5.29 -1.92
C LEU A 238 -9.16 4.64 -1.05
N PRO A 239 -8.76 3.36 -1.27
CA PRO A 239 -7.72 2.71 -0.46
C PRO A 239 -6.34 3.38 -0.49
N VAL A 240 -6.01 4.13 -1.56
CA VAL A 240 -4.75 4.90 -1.66
C VAL A 240 -4.87 6.32 -1.09
N SER A 241 -6.02 6.69 -0.51
CA SER A 241 -6.12 7.91 0.29
C SER A 241 -5.22 7.79 1.53
N PRO A 242 -4.47 8.86 1.90
CA PRO A 242 -3.79 8.92 3.19
C PRO A 242 -4.73 8.62 4.36
N PHE A 243 -6.02 8.93 4.25
CA PHE A 243 -6.98 8.82 5.35
C PHE A 243 -7.82 7.55 5.33
N TYR A 244 -7.69 6.68 4.32
CA TYR A 244 -8.49 5.46 4.22
C TYR A 244 -8.40 4.60 5.48
N ALA A 245 -9.54 4.22 6.01
CA ALA A 245 -9.65 3.35 7.17
C ALA A 245 -10.35 2.07 6.71
N MET A 246 -9.55 1.00 6.57
CA MET A 246 -10.07 -0.34 6.32
C MET A 246 -11.14 -0.70 7.35
N SER A 247 -12.25 -1.30 6.90
CA SER A 247 -13.32 -1.70 7.80
C SER A 247 -12.83 -2.75 8.80
N GLU A 248 -13.48 -2.83 9.96
CA GLU A 248 -13.13 -3.84 10.97
C GLU A 248 -13.26 -5.26 10.45
N GLU A 249 -14.29 -5.53 9.63
CA GLU A 249 -14.52 -6.83 8.99
C GLU A 249 -13.35 -7.19 8.05
N MET A 250 -13.02 -6.30 7.10
CA MET A 250 -11.92 -6.53 6.16
C MET A 250 -10.58 -6.66 6.91
N ARG A 251 -10.34 -5.84 7.93
CA ARG A 251 -9.13 -5.93 8.74
C ARG A 251 -9.00 -7.29 9.43
N ASN A 252 -10.09 -7.85 9.92
CA ASN A 252 -10.06 -9.15 10.58
C ASN A 252 -9.75 -10.26 9.57
N ASP A 253 -10.36 -10.23 8.37
CA ASP A 253 -10.03 -11.17 7.30
C ASP A 253 -8.53 -11.09 6.93
N TYR A 254 -7.99 -9.89 6.82
CA TYR A 254 -6.58 -9.67 6.52
C TYR A 254 -5.62 -10.09 7.65
N LEU A 255 -6.04 -9.97 8.90
CA LEU A 255 -5.29 -10.51 10.04
C LEU A 255 -5.25 -12.03 9.99
N GLU A 256 -6.37 -12.68 9.67
CA GLU A 256 -6.42 -14.13 9.50
C GLU A 256 -5.49 -14.57 8.35
N PHE A 257 -5.51 -13.89 7.20
CA PHE A 257 -4.59 -14.18 6.10
C PHE A 257 -3.11 -13.95 6.46
N LEU A 258 -2.82 -12.93 7.28
CA LEU A 258 -1.47 -12.68 7.76
C LEU A 258 -0.99 -13.80 8.70
N ASP A 259 -1.85 -14.24 9.61
CA ASP A 259 -1.51 -15.29 10.58
C ASP A 259 -1.40 -16.68 9.94
N ASP A 260 -2.17 -16.93 8.87
CA ASP A 260 -2.13 -18.18 8.10
C ASP A 260 -1.05 -18.17 6.99
N GLY A 261 -0.34 -17.05 6.79
CA GLY A 261 0.70 -16.91 5.77
C GLY A 261 0.19 -16.75 4.33
N ASP A 262 -1.09 -16.46 4.17
CA ASP A 262 -1.78 -16.40 2.88
C ASP A 262 -1.85 -14.97 2.28
N ILE A 263 -1.26 -13.97 2.94
CA ILE A 263 -1.21 -12.58 2.45
C ILE A 263 0.04 -12.31 1.58
N ASP A 264 -0.10 -12.42 0.26
CA ASP A 264 1.01 -12.28 -0.69
C ASP A 264 1.32 -10.83 -1.11
N ASN A 265 0.44 -9.90 -0.78
CA ASN A 265 0.52 -8.47 -1.11
C ASN A 265 0.86 -7.57 0.09
N ALA A 266 1.21 -8.16 1.24
CA ALA A 266 1.62 -7.41 2.41
C ALA A 266 3.00 -6.78 2.21
N ILE A 267 3.08 -5.47 2.46
CA ILE A 267 4.32 -4.71 2.45
C ILE A 267 4.49 -4.01 3.80
N TYR A 268 5.70 -3.57 4.12
CA TYR A 268 5.95 -2.79 5.33
C TYR A 268 7.08 -1.80 5.10
N ARG A 269 7.17 -0.77 5.93
CA ARG A 269 8.32 0.14 5.94
C ARG A 269 8.92 0.24 7.32
N ARG A 270 10.26 0.31 7.37
CA ARG A 270 10.98 0.53 8.62
C ARG A 270 10.98 2.01 8.99
N ILE A 271 10.63 2.27 10.25
CA ILE A 271 10.72 3.59 10.87
C ILE A 271 11.77 3.56 11.97
N PHE A 272 12.67 4.53 11.97
CA PHE A 272 13.59 4.81 13.07
C PHE A 272 13.23 6.17 13.68
N ARG A 273 12.68 6.17 14.90
CA ARG A 273 12.26 7.41 15.60
C ARG A 273 13.47 8.07 16.27
N LEU A 274 13.56 9.41 16.16
CA LEU A 274 14.68 10.23 16.65
C LEU A 274 14.44 10.86 18.03
#